data_AF-A0A9Q1MCY9-F1
#
_entry.id   AF-A0A9Q1MCY9-F1
#
_cell.length_a   1.000
_cell.length_b   1.000
_cell.length_c   1.000
_cell.angle_alpha   90.00
_cell.angle_beta   90.00
_cell.angle_gamma   90.00
#
_symmetry.space_group_name_H-M   'P 1'
#
loop_
_entity.id
_entity.type
_entity.pdbx_description
1 polymer ?
#
loop_
_entity_poly.entity_id
_entity_poly.type
_entity_poly.pdbx_seq_one_letter_code
_entity_poly.pdbx_strand_id
1 'polypeptide(L)'
;MNSYIFHKWNSGSCLMNMLIIIITSADDLVYEEIHKKEPCKYLFAAAVGIKQKETVNKMVLKFLSSDFVVMLFHYDGIVDGWRSFNWSNSVIHISALNQTKWWFAKRFLHPDIVAEYSYIFLWDEDLGVENFNPKRYISIVRDEGLEISQPALDIGKSEVHHQITARGRRSRVHRRTYKAGDTGTRCDYTSMAPPCTGWIEVMVPVFSNSAWRCVWFMIQNDLIHAWGLDMQLGYCAQGDRTKNIGVVDAEYIVHYGLPTLGEPEKKKNLTVGGENITSLGKQAPSQPNALNFRVEVRRQSYNEYKIFKRRWKQAVEEDTCWTDPYAESKK
;
A
#
# COMPACT_ATOMS: atom_id res chain seq x y z
N MET A 1 18.25 18.73 30.89
CA MET A 1 16.92 18.34 31.42
C MET A 1 16.05 18.05 30.20
N ASN A 2 15.83 16.76 29.91
CA ASN A 2 15.01 16.33 28.78
C ASN A 2 13.55 16.64 29.09
N SER A 3 12.92 17.49 28.28
CA SER A 3 11.48 17.74 28.37
C SER A 3 10.79 16.92 27.29
N TYR A 4 10.16 15.83 27.71
CA TYR A 4 9.24 15.06 26.88
C TYR A 4 7.89 15.78 26.87
N ILE A 5 7.40 16.15 25.68
CA ILE A 5 6.02 16.62 25.52
C ILE A 5 5.17 15.39 25.21
N PHE A 6 4.38 14.95 26.19
CA PHE A 6 3.27 14.03 25.98
C PHE A 6 2.04 14.85 25.57
N HIS A 7 1.51 14.62 24.37
CA HIS A 7 0.19 15.13 24.00
C HIS A 7 -0.87 14.06 24.26
N LYS A 8 -1.69 14.32 25.28
CA LYS A 8 -2.92 13.59 25.62
C LYS A 8 -3.99 13.94 24.59
N TRP A 9 -4.52 12.93 23.89
CA TRP A 9 -5.68 13.06 23.03
C TRP A 9 -6.95 13.08 23.87
N ASN A 10 -7.75 14.14 23.79
CA ASN A 10 -9.10 14.19 24.33
C ASN A 10 -10.09 14.11 23.15
N SER A 11 -10.91 13.07 23.16
CA SER A 11 -12.07 12.91 22.28
C SER A 11 -13.20 13.83 22.75
N GLY A 12 -13.49 14.87 21.97
CA GLY A 12 -14.61 15.78 22.23
C GLY A 12 -14.62 17.00 21.31
N SER A 13 -15.40 16.90 20.23
CA SER A 13 -15.90 17.96 19.34
C SER A 13 -15.30 19.39 19.44
N CYS A 14 -14.60 19.80 18.38
CA CYS A 14 -14.95 20.90 17.47
C CYS A 14 -13.67 21.34 16.75
N LEU A 15 -13.74 21.45 15.41
CA LEU A 15 -12.80 22.14 14.51
C LEU A 15 -11.41 22.47 15.10
N MET A 16 -10.41 21.66 14.77
CA MET A 16 -9.01 21.96 15.12
C MET A 16 -8.49 23.13 14.27
N ASN A 17 -8.82 24.35 14.68
CA ASN A 17 -8.08 25.54 14.28
C ASN A 17 -6.82 25.63 15.16
N MET A 18 -5.65 25.46 14.57
CA MET A 18 -4.39 25.69 15.25
C MET A 18 -4.17 27.22 15.31
N LEU A 19 -4.51 27.82 16.46
CA LEU A 19 -4.34 29.24 16.70
C LEU A 19 -2.87 29.51 17.09
N ILE A 20 -2.11 30.21 16.25
CA ILE A 20 -0.81 30.78 16.65
C ILE A 20 -1.02 32.28 16.87
N ILE A 21 -0.86 32.73 18.11
CA ILE A 21 -0.89 34.16 18.45
C ILE A 21 0.52 34.70 18.24
N ILE A 22 0.72 35.52 17.20
CA ILE A 22 1.95 36.30 17.03
C ILE A 22 1.72 37.65 17.71
N ILE A 23 2.43 37.90 18.82
CA ILE A 23 2.40 39.20 19.50
C ILE A 23 3.49 40.08 18.87
N THR A 24 3.11 40.94 17.92
CA THR A 24 3.93 42.09 17.52
C THR A 24 3.26 43.34 18.11
N SER A 25 3.95 43.99 19.06
CA SER A 25 3.65 45.29 19.72
C SER A 25 2.20 45.77 19.79
N ALA A 26 1.78 46.14 21.01
CA ALA A 26 0.49 46.74 21.35
C ALA A 26 -0.04 47.70 20.25
N ASP A 27 -1.00 47.19 19.46
CA ASP A 27 -2.22 47.89 19.02
C ASP A 27 -2.84 47.31 17.74
N ASP A 28 -2.38 46.18 17.19
CA ASP A 28 -3.09 45.51 16.08
C ASP A 28 -3.18 43.99 16.26
N LEU A 29 -4.38 43.50 16.59
CA LEU A 29 -4.73 42.08 16.49
C LEU A 29 -5.06 41.75 15.04
N VAL A 30 -4.05 41.37 14.26
CA VAL A 30 -4.24 40.83 12.91
C VAL A 30 -4.61 39.35 13.02
N TYR A 31 -5.88 39.03 12.78
CA TYR A 31 -6.36 37.66 12.62
C TYR A 31 -6.06 37.19 11.18
N GLU A 32 -4.93 36.53 10.95
CA GLU A 32 -4.73 35.75 9.72
C GLU A 32 -5.25 34.32 9.92
N GLU A 33 -6.37 33.97 9.27
CA GLU A 33 -6.67 32.57 8.98
C GLU A 33 -5.59 32.05 8.02
N ILE A 34 -4.57 31.38 8.55
CA ILE A 34 -3.72 30.53 7.73
C ILE A 34 -4.59 29.36 7.29
N HIS A 35 -5.30 29.51 6.17
CA HIS A 35 -5.81 28.37 5.42
C HIS A 35 -4.62 27.45 5.19
N LYS A 36 -4.57 26.34 5.94
CA LYS A 36 -3.62 25.27 5.70
C LYS A 36 -3.93 24.76 4.30
N LYS A 37 -3.23 25.29 3.30
CA LYS A 37 -3.43 24.95 1.89
C LYS A 37 -3.39 23.44 1.82
N GLU A 38 -4.47 22.81 1.35
CA GLU A 38 -4.48 21.36 1.22
C GLU A 38 -3.23 20.94 0.45
N PRO A 39 -2.44 19.98 0.97
CA PRO A 39 -1.19 19.59 0.36
C PRO A 39 -1.44 19.12 -1.08
N CYS A 40 -1.15 19.93 -2.09
CA CYS A 40 -1.49 19.59 -3.47
C CYS A 40 -0.56 18.53 -4.10
N LYS A 41 0.41 18.02 -3.35
CA LYS A 41 1.38 17.02 -3.82
C LYS A 41 0.86 15.61 -3.62
N TYR A 42 1.31 14.70 -4.47
CA TYR A 42 1.01 13.28 -4.38
C TYR A 42 2.32 12.47 -4.43
N LEU A 43 2.37 11.40 -3.65
CA LEU A 43 3.52 10.51 -3.59
C LEU A 43 3.16 9.17 -4.23
N PHE A 44 3.98 8.73 -5.18
CA PHE A 44 4.00 7.36 -5.65
C PHE A 44 5.24 6.65 -5.11
N ALA A 45 5.02 5.67 -4.24
CA ALA A 45 6.04 4.80 -3.70
C ALA A 45 5.83 3.36 -4.18
N ALA A 46 6.91 2.69 -4.59
CA ALA A 46 6.84 1.29 -5.00
C ALA A 46 8.05 0.48 -4.53
N ALA A 47 7.83 -0.77 -4.12
CA ALA A 47 8.91 -1.73 -3.94
C ALA A 47 9.33 -2.28 -5.30
N VAL A 48 10.61 -2.13 -5.65
CA VAL A 48 11.13 -2.39 -6.99
C VAL A 48 12.40 -3.24 -7.01
N GLY A 49 12.56 -4.02 -8.08
CA GLY A 49 13.71 -4.82 -8.42
C GLY A 49 14.02 -4.75 -9.91
N ILE A 50 15.29 -4.93 -10.25
CA ILE A 50 15.84 -4.69 -11.58
C ILE A 50 15.24 -5.61 -12.66
N LYS A 51 14.75 -6.78 -12.26
CA LYS A 51 14.11 -7.76 -13.17
C LYS A 51 12.78 -7.22 -13.74
N GLN A 52 12.10 -6.35 -13.01
CA GLN A 52 10.80 -5.75 -13.38
C GLN A 52 10.95 -4.32 -13.90
N LYS A 53 12.17 -3.88 -14.20
CA LYS A 53 12.48 -2.49 -14.54
C LYS A 53 11.66 -1.89 -15.68
N GLU A 54 11.27 -2.68 -16.68
CA GLU A 54 10.48 -2.20 -17.82
C GLU A 54 9.01 -1.96 -17.43
N THR A 55 8.45 -2.82 -16.58
CA THR A 55 7.11 -2.62 -16.00
C THR A 55 7.10 -1.38 -15.13
N VAL A 56 8.11 -1.24 -14.26
CA VAL A 56 8.27 -0.07 -13.39
C VAL A 56 8.47 1.21 -14.21
N ASN A 57 9.25 1.17 -15.29
CA ASN A 57 9.44 2.31 -16.19
C ASN A 57 8.09 2.87 -16.71
N LYS A 58 7.16 2.00 -17.14
CA LYS A 58 5.81 2.44 -17.53
C LYS A 58 5.05 3.13 -16.41
N MET A 59 5.17 2.62 -15.17
CA MET A 59 4.55 3.24 -13.99
C MET A 59 5.15 4.61 -13.71
N VAL A 60 6.47 4.70 -13.60
CA VAL A 60 7.18 5.94 -13.26
C VAL A 60 6.88 7.04 -14.28
N LEU A 61 6.92 6.75 -15.58
CA LEU A 61 6.58 7.72 -16.63
C LEU A 61 5.15 8.28 -16.46
N LYS A 62 4.19 7.42 -16.09
CA LYS A 62 2.79 7.81 -15.92
C LYS A 62 2.56 8.66 -14.67
N PHE A 63 3.25 8.36 -13.57
CA PHE A 63 3.16 9.16 -12.35
C PHE A 63 3.91 10.50 -12.48
N LEU A 64 5.11 10.52 -13.08
CA LEU A 64 5.86 11.75 -13.31
C LEU A 64 5.12 12.71 -14.24
N SER A 65 4.53 12.22 -15.33
CA SER A 65 3.68 13.03 -16.22
C SER A 65 2.39 13.54 -15.57
N SER A 66 2.08 13.03 -14.37
CA SER A 66 0.94 13.45 -13.54
C SER A 66 1.37 14.34 -12.36
N ASP A 67 2.61 14.82 -12.34
CA ASP A 67 3.19 15.71 -11.31
C ASP A 67 3.31 15.04 -9.91
N PHE A 68 3.51 13.73 -9.88
CA PHE A 68 3.77 13.00 -8.64
C PHE A 68 5.25 13.03 -8.29
N VAL A 69 5.54 13.10 -6.99
CA VAL A 69 6.85 12.70 -6.47
C VAL A 69 6.92 11.18 -6.52
N VAL A 70 8.02 10.64 -7.03
CA VAL A 70 8.22 9.19 -7.16
C VAL A 70 9.35 8.74 -6.24
N MET A 71 9.10 7.68 -5.47
CA MET A 71 10.03 7.06 -4.55
C MET A 71 10.10 5.55 -4.81
N LEU A 72 11.29 5.04 -5.10
CA LEU A 72 11.52 3.65 -5.45
C LEU A 72 12.31 2.94 -4.34
N PHE A 73 11.74 1.86 -3.82
CA PHE A 73 12.35 1.03 -2.77
C PHE A 73 13.03 -0.21 -3.38
N HIS A 74 14.33 -0.12 -3.57
CA HIS A 74 15.16 -1.15 -4.20
C HIS A 74 15.47 -2.27 -3.22
N TYR A 75 14.67 -3.34 -3.24
CA TYR A 75 14.86 -4.48 -2.34
C TYR A 75 16.03 -5.38 -2.76
N ASP A 76 16.51 -5.27 -3.99
CA ASP A 76 17.59 -6.07 -4.55
C ASP A 76 18.97 -5.41 -4.46
N GLY A 77 19.06 -4.17 -3.97
CA GLY A 77 20.31 -3.43 -3.86
C GLY A 77 20.80 -2.79 -5.17
N ILE A 78 20.12 -3.00 -6.29
CA ILE A 78 20.62 -2.66 -7.62
C ILE A 78 20.06 -1.30 -8.05
N VAL A 79 20.71 -0.22 -7.64
CA VAL A 79 20.30 1.16 -8.00
C VAL A 79 20.89 1.60 -9.35
N ASP A 80 22.16 1.29 -9.62
CA ASP A 80 22.84 1.77 -10.82
C ASP A 80 22.25 1.24 -12.13
N GLY A 81 21.59 0.08 -12.10
CA GLY A 81 20.90 -0.49 -13.25
C GLY A 81 19.73 0.36 -13.77
N TRP A 82 19.23 1.29 -12.96
CA TRP A 82 18.12 2.20 -13.31
C TRP A 82 18.57 3.46 -14.05
N ARG A 83 19.87 3.79 -14.01
CA ARG A 83 20.45 4.95 -14.71
C ARG A 83 20.27 4.90 -16.23
N SER A 84 19.89 3.74 -16.79
CA SER A 84 19.51 3.63 -18.20
C SER A 84 18.25 4.41 -18.56
N PHE A 85 17.41 4.78 -17.57
CA PHE A 85 16.23 5.59 -17.80
C PHE A 85 16.48 7.06 -17.48
N ASN A 86 16.08 7.95 -18.40
CA ASN A 86 16.30 9.40 -18.29
C ASN A 86 15.69 10.00 -17.01
N TRP A 87 14.59 9.44 -16.51
CA TRP A 87 13.92 9.91 -15.30
C TRP A 87 14.62 9.49 -14.00
N SER A 88 15.65 8.62 -14.03
CA SER A 88 16.26 8.08 -12.82
C SER A 88 16.80 9.18 -11.89
N ASN A 89 17.30 10.28 -12.44
CA ASN A 89 17.78 11.42 -11.64
C ASN A 89 16.65 12.32 -11.11
N SER A 90 15.41 12.07 -11.50
CA SER A 90 14.21 12.85 -11.14
C SER A 90 13.36 12.18 -10.05
N VAL A 91 13.78 11.01 -9.56
CA VAL A 91 13.05 10.24 -8.55
C VAL A 91 13.92 9.94 -7.34
N ILE A 92 13.30 9.60 -6.23
CA ILE A 92 14.00 9.23 -4.99
C ILE A 92 14.29 7.73 -5.02
N HIS A 93 15.55 7.36 -4.87
CA HIS A 93 15.97 5.96 -4.76
C HIS A 93 16.34 5.65 -3.30
N ILE A 94 15.71 4.62 -2.73
CA ILE A 94 16.06 4.10 -1.40
C ILE A 94 16.35 2.62 -1.54
N SER A 95 17.49 2.15 -1.05
CA SER A 95 17.90 0.76 -1.22
C SER A 95 18.23 0.11 0.11
N ALA A 96 17.70 -1.11 0.29
CA ALA A 96 18.02 -1.99 1.39
C ALA A 96 17.81 -3.44 0.95
N LEU A 97 18.87 -4.25 1.03
CA LEU A 97 18.86 -5.63 0.56
C LEU A 97 17.85 -6.49 1.34
N ASN A 98 17.09 -7.29 0.59
CA ASN A 98 16.16 -8.30 1.10
C ASN A 98 15.10 -7.73 2.05
N GLN A 99 14.65 -6.49 1.81
CA GLN A 99 13.57 -5.86 2.57
C GLN A 99 12.28 -5.78 1.75
N THR A 100 11.14 -5.80 2.43
CA THR A 100 9.81 -5.77 1.80
C THR A 100 9.26 -4.35 1.72
N LYS A 101 8.22 -4.15 0.90
CA LYS A 101 7.50 -2.87 0.75
C LYS A 101 7.16 -2.20 2.09
N TRP A 102 6.57 -2.97 3.01
CA TRP A 102 6.11 -2.43 4.29
C TRP A 102 7.27 -2.14 5.27
N TRP A 103 8.39 -2.85 5.14
CA TRP A 103 9.61 -2.52 5.89
C TRP A 103 10.15 -1.14 5.50
N PHE A 104 10.18 -0.84 4.19
CA PHE A 104 10.57 0.48 3.68
C PHE A 104 9.56 1.55 4.11
N ALA A 105 8.26 1.29 3.91
CA ALA A 105 7.21 2.24 4.26
C ALA A 105 7.27 2.62 5.75
N LYS A 106 7.49 1.65 6.64
CA LYS A 106 7.64 1.94 8.07
C LYS A 106 8.82 2.88 8.39
N ARG A 107 9.92 2.80 7.63
CA ARG A 107 11.17 3.54 7.92
C ARG A 107 11.27 4.87 7.20
N PHE A 108 10.71 4.99 6.00
CA PHE A 108 10.94 6.14 5.13
C PHE A 108 9.67 6.96 4.87
N LEU A 109 8.49 6.45 5.22
CA LEU A 109 7.22 7.16 5.06
C LEU A 109 6.62 7.55 6.41
N HIS A 110 7.44 8.03 7.35
CA HIS A 110 6.94 8.56 8.63
C HIS A 110 5.91 9.68 8.39
N PRO A 111 4.81 9.77 9.16
CA PRO A 111 3.74 10.74 8.89
C PRO A 111 4.22 12.19 8.77
N ASP A 112 5.25 12.57 9.52
CA ASP A 112 5.81 13.91 9.47
C ASP A 112 6.71 14.16 8.24
N ILE A 113 7.29 13.09 7.66
CA ILE A 113 8.05 13.16 6.39
C ILE A 113 7.08 13.32 5.22
N VAL A 114 5.96 12.61 5.25
CA VAL A 114 4.97 12.61 4.16
C VAL A 114 3.79 13.55 4.39
N ALA A 115 3.89 14.44 5.38
CA ALA A 115 2.84 15.38 5.76
C ALA A 115 2.43 16.32 4.60
N GLU A 116 3.31 16.56 3.64
CA GLU A 116 3.06 17.43 2.49
C GLU A 116 2.32 16.76 1.32
N TYR A 117 2.00 15.47 1.41
CA TYR A 117 1.29 14.74 0.35
C TYR A 117 -0.18 14.51 0.73
N SER A 118 -1.12 14.92 -0.13
CA SER A 118 -2.55 14.62 0.05
C SER A 118 -2.83 13.12 0.01
N TYR A 119 -2.20 12.43 -0.93
CA TYR A 119 -2.37 11.01 -1.15
C TYR A 119 -1.03 10.30 -1.35
N ILE A 120 -0.94 9.11 -0.80
CA ILE A 120 0.25 8.25 -0.81
C ILE A 120 -0.14 6.92 -1.45
N PHE A 121 0.47 6.64 -2.59
CA PHE A 121 0.34 5.37 -3.32
C PHE A 121 1.49 4.48 -2.88
N LEU A 122 1.20 3.26 -2.45
CA LEU A 122 2.21 2.33 -1.96
C LEU A 122 2.09 0.98 -2.67
N TRP A 123 2.68 0.86 -3.85
CA TRP A 123 2.38 -0.20 -4.81
C TRP A 123 3.49 -1.26 -4.93
N ASP A 124 3.11 -2.42 -5.43
CA ASP A 124 4.04 -3.47 -5.87
C ASP A 124 4.48 -3.20 -7.33
N GLU A 125 5.51 -3.91 -7.80
CA GLU A 125 6.16 -3.64 -9.10
C GLU A 125 5.55 -4.35 -10.30
N ASP A 126 4.74 -5.37 -10.09
CA ASP A 126 4.26 -6.29 -11.13
C ASP A 126 2.88 -5.90 -11.66
N LEU A 127 2.73 -4.60 -11.95
CA LEU A 127 1.46 -3.97 -12.30
C LEU A 127 1.48 -3.35 -13.70
N GLY A 128 0.50 -3.70 -14.51
CA GLY A 128 0.20 -3.05 -15.79
C GLY A 128 -0.71 -1.84 -15.60
N VAL A 129 -0.21 -0.66 -15.97
CA VAL A 129 -0.90 0.63 -15.77
C VAL A 129 -1.47 1.22 -17.06
N GLU A 130 -1.65 0.43 -18.11
CA GLU A 130 -2.10 0.89 -19.42
C GLU A 130 -3.44 1.64 -19.33
N ASN A 131 -4.40 1.12 -18.55
CA ASN A 131 -5.75 1.66 -18.41
C ASN A 131 -5.96 2.57 -17.18
N PHE A 132 -4.87 3.01 -16.55
CA PHE A 132 -4.90 3.80 -15.32
C PHE A 132 -4.49 5.25 -15.60
N ASN A 133 -5.11 6.25 -15.01
CA ASN A 133 -4.68 7.64 -15.07
C ASN A 133 -4.63 8.23 -13.65
N PRO A 134 -3.44 8.60 -13.12
CA PRO A 134 -3.30 9.05 -11.75
C PRO A 134 -4.17 10.27 -11.41
N LYS A 135 -4.27 11.26 -12.31
CA LYS A 135 -5.06 12.48 -12.11
C LYS A 135 -6.56 12.18 -12.05
N ARG A 136 -7.07 11.34 -12.97
CA ARG A 136 -8.48 10.92 -12.96
C ARG A 136 -8.81 10.08 -11.72
N TYR A 137 -7.90 9.17 -11.35
CA TYR A 137 -8.06 8.36 -10.14
C TYR A 137 -8.21 9.24 -8.90
N ILE A 138 -7.30 10.21 -8.70
CA ILE A 138 -7.39 11.14 -7.56
C ILE A 138 -8.67 11.97 -7.60
N SER A 139 -9.12 12.42 -8.77
CA SER A 139 -10.41 13.12 -8.89
C SER A 139 -11.55 12.27 -8.37
N ILE A 140 -11.62 10.99 -8.76
CA ILE A 140 -12.68 10.08 -8.30
C ILE A 140 -12.57 9.82 -6.80
N VAL A 141 -11.36 9.57 -6.29
CA VAL A 141 -11.13 9.34 -4.86
C VAL A 141 -11.62 10.52 -4.02
N ARG A 142 -11.34 11.76 -4.44
CA ARG A 142 -11.82 12.97 -3.77
C ARG A 142 -13.33 13.12 -3.83
N ASP A 143 -13.91 13.04 -5.02
CA ASP A 143 -15.36 13.15 -5.24
C ASP A 143 -16.14 12.14 -4.39
N GLU A 144 -15.58 10.94 -4.21
CA GLU A 144 -16.20 9.81 -3.52
C GLU A 144 -15.90 9.78 -2.01
N GLY A 145 -15.09 10.73 -1.51
CA GLY A 145 -14.68 10.80 -0.11
C GLY A 145 -13.89 9.56 0.36
N LEU A 146 -13.09 8.96 -0.52
CA LEU A 146 -12.32 7.77 -0.18
C LEU A 146 -11.03 8.16 0.57
N GLU A 147 -10.91 7.67 1.79
CA GLU A 147 -9.71 7.80 2.63
C GLU A 147 -8.70 6.69 2.33
N ILE A 148 -9.20 5.50 2.00
CA ILE A 148 -8.37 4.34 1.63
C ILE A 148 -8.97 3.73 0.38
N SER A 149 -8.15 3.54 -0.65
CA SER A 149 -8.65 3.04 -1.93
C SER A 149 -7.62 2.23 -2.68
N GLN A 150 -8.06 1.53 -3.72
CA GLN A 150 -7.17 0.96 -4.73
C GLN A 150 -7.80 1.07 -6.12
N PRO A 151 -7.02 1.03 -7.21
CA PRO A 151 -7.57 0.76 -8.53
C PRO A 151 -8.15 -0.66 -8.58
N ALA A 152 -9.15 -0.85 -9.43
CA ALA A 152 -9.69 -2.19 -9.69
C ALA A 152 -8.72 -3.04 -10.53
N LEU A 153 -8.85 -4.36 -10.40
CA LEU A 153 -8.07 -5.33 -11.19
C LEU A 153 -8.87 -5.81 -12.40
N ASP A 154 -8.24 -5.81 -13.57
CA ASP A 154 -8.83 -6.39 -14.78
C ASP A 154 -9.03 -7.90 -14.59
N ILE A 155 -10.29 -8.36 -14.65
CA ILE A 155 -10.67 -9.75 -14.39
C ILE A 155 -10.05 -10.73 -15.40
N GLY A 156 -9.88 -10.33 -16.65
CA GLY A 156 -9.41 -11.24 -17.70
C GLY A 156 -7.89 -11.35 -17.81
N LYS A 157 -7.17 -10.43 -17.16
CA LYS A 157 -5.71 -10.30 -17.30
C LYS A 157 -4.95 -10.39 -15.98
N SER A 158 -5.63 -10.23 -14.85
CA SER A 158 -4.98 -10.15 -13.54
C SER A 158 -5.05 -11.47 -12.78
N GLU A 159 -4.05 -11.73 -11.94
CA GLU A 159 -4.19 -12.67 -10.83
C GLU A 159 -5.06 -12.02 -9.73
N VAL A 160 -6.34 -12.42 -9.67
CA VAL A 160 -7.30 -11.87 -8.69
C VAL A 160 -7.46 -12.84 -7.53
N HIS A 161 -6.98 -12.43 -6.34
CA HIS A 161 -7.10 -13.23 -5.11
C HIS A 161 -8.42 -12.99 -4.37
N HIS A 162 -8.93 -11.76 -4.42
CA HIS A 162 -10.12 -11.34 -3.68
C HIS A 162 -11.14 -10.73 -4.63
N GLN A 163 -12.37 -11.27 -4.65
CA GLN A 163 -13.39 -10.84 -5.60
C GLN A 163 -13.78 -9.35 -5.47
N ILE A 164 -13.58 -8.74 -4.30
CA ILE A 164 -13.80 -7.30 -4.11
C ILE A 164 -12.77 -6.44 -4.83
N THR A 165 -11.60 -6.94 -5.22
CA THR A 165 -10.64 -6.14 -6.00
C THR A 165 -10.92 -6.20 -7.51
N ALA A 166 -11.81 -7.09 -7.94
CA ALA A 166 -12.17 -7.28 -9.34
C ALA A 166 -12.98 -6.10 -9.89
N ARG A 167 -12.65 -5.68 -11.12
CA ARG A 167 -13.32 -4.55 -11.77
C ARG A 167 -14.80 -4.77 -12.06
N GLY A 168 -15.65 -3.92 -11.48
CA GLY A 168 -17.03 -3.73 -11.86
C GLY A 168 -17.15 -2.91 -13.16
N ARG A 169 -17.52 -3.53 -14.28
CA ARG A 169 -17.60 -2.85 -15.59
C ARG A 169 -18.69 -1.79 -15.71
N ARG A 170 -19.65 -1.76 -14.78
CA ARG A 170 -20.83 -0.89 -14.80
C ARG A 170 -20.86 0.12 -13.66
N SER A 171 -19.79 0.21 -12.89
CA SER A 171 -19.64 1.12 -11.75
C SER A 171 -18.44 2.04 -11.97
N ARG A 172 -18.49 3.21 -11.33
CA ARG A 172 -17.34 4.12 -11.24
C ARG A 172 -16.42 3.70 -10.08
N VAL A 173 -17.04 3.33 -8.97
CA VAL A 173 -16.44 2.82 -7.74
C VAL A 173 -17.37 1.76 -7.17
N HIS A 174 -16.81 0.76 -6.50
CA HIS A 174 -17.56 -0.12 -5.61
C HIS A 174 -16.86 -0.28 -4.27
N ARG A 175 -17.63 -0.66 -3.25
CA ARG A 175 -17.17 -0.76 -1.86
C ARG A 175 -17.53 -2.11 -1.23
N ARG A 176 -18.14 -3.01 -2.02
CA ARG A 176 -18.68 -4.28 -1.58
C ARG A 176 -18.58 -5.31 -2.69
N THR A 177 -18.42 -6.57 -2.31
CA THR A 177 -18.59 -7.72 -3.19
C THR A 177 -19.68 -8.67 -2.70
N TYR A 178 -20.18 -9.51 -3.60
CA TYR A 178 -21.14 -10.57 -3.29
C TYR A 178 -20.57 -11.92 -3.72
N LYS A 179 -20.57 -12.88 -2.79
CA LYS A 179 -19.96 -14.19 -2.99
C LYS A 179 -20.81 -15.27 -2.33
N ALA A 180 -21.15 -16.31 -3.10
CA ALA A 180 -21.77 -17.52 -2.57
C ALA A 180 -20.78 -18.26 -1.65
N GLY A 181 -21.29 -18.84 -0.55
CA GLY A 181 -20.47 -19.39 0.54
C GLY A 181 -19.75 -20.71 0.25
N ASP A 182 -19.74 -21.19 -0.98
CA ASP A 182 -19.39 -22.59 -1.31
C ASP A 182 -17.91 -22.94 -1.05
N THR A 183 -17.02 -21.94 -0.97
CA THR A 183 -15.56 -22.14 -0.78
C THR A 183 -14.89 -21.06 0.09
N GLY A 184 -15.64 -20.36 0.94
CA GLY A 184 -15.05 -19.34 1.83
C GLY A 184 -16.08 -18.42 2.50
N THR A 185 -15.64 -17.25 2.97
CA THR A 185 -16.52 -16.25 3.58
C THR A 185 -17.63 -15.85 2.61
N ARG A 186 -18.88 -16.12 3.01
CA ARG A 186 -20.07 -15.66 2.31
C ARG A 186 -20.15 -14.14 2.43
N CYS A 187 -20.32 -13.46 1.30
CA CYS A 187 -20.56 -12.02 1.25
C CYS A 187 -21.97 -11.79 0.72
N ASP A 188 -22.85 -11.28 1.58
CA ASP A 188 -24.21 -10.88 1.24
C ASP A 188 -24.49 -9.43 1.69
N TYR A 189 -25.74 -9.00 1.60
CA TYR A 189 -26.14 -7.62 1.93
C TYR A 189 -25.91 -7.26 3.40
N THR A 190 -25.83 -8.24 4.30
CA THR A 190 -25.58 -8.02 5.74
C THR A 190 -24.10 -7.96 6.08
N SER A 191 -23.20 -8.36 5.16
CA SER A 191 -21.77 -8.42 5.44
C SER A 191 -21.13 -7.02 5.44
N MET A 192 -21.00 -6.39 6.60
CA MET A 192 -20.43 -5.03 6.74
C MET A 192 -18.92 -5.00 7.06
N ALA A 193 -18.30 -6.17 7.21
CA ALA A 193 -16.89 -6.30 7.55
C ALA A 193 -16.00 -6.69 6.35
N PRO A 194 -14.70 -6.41 6.42
CA PRO A 194 -13.68 -7.04 5.59
C PRO A 194 -13.80 -8.57 5.54
N PRO A 195 -13.53 -9.20 4.39
CA PRO A 195 -13.18 -8.60 3.10
C PRO A 195 -14.40 -8.23 2.24
N CYS A 196 -15.63 -8.34 2.77
CA CYS A 196 -16.85 -8.19 1.96
C CYS A 196 -17.20 -6.74 1.65
N THR A 197 -16.94 -5.82 2.57
CA THR A 197 -17.28 -4.39 2.45
C THR A 197 -16.18 -3.52 3.04
N GLY A 198 -15.90 -2.38 2.41
CA GLY A 198 -14.96 -1.37 2.91
C GLY A 198 -13.55 -1.94 3.08
N TRP A 199 -13.06 -2.65 2.06
CA TRP A 199 -11.79 -3.37 2.10
C TRP A 199 -11.03 -3.23 0.79
N ILE A 200 -9.70 -3.20 0.90
CA ILE A 200 -8.75 -3.23 -0.20
C ILE A 200 -7.61 -4.20 0.13
N GLU A 201 -6.90 -4.67 -0.88
CA GLU A 201 -5.73 -5.50 -0.73
C GLU A 201 -4.46 -4.66 -0.51
N VAL A 202 -3.51 -5.19 0.25
CA VAL A 202 -2.24 -4.50 0.56
C VAL A 202 -1.28 -4.33 -0.64
N MET A 203 -1.58 -4.89 -1.81
CA MET A 203 -0.72 -4.83 -3.00
C MET A 203 -0.66 -3.43 -3.64
N VAL A 204 -1.80 -2.77 -3.82
CA VAL A 204 -1.92 -1.47 -4.51
C VAL A 204 -2.71 -0.42 -3.74
N PRO A 205 -2.50 -0.27 -2.42
CA PRO A 205 -3.23 0.70 -1.64
C PRO A 205 -2.85 2.14 -2.00
N VAL A 206 -3.84 3.00 -1.84
CA VAL A 206 -3.74 4.45 -1.85
C VAL A 206 -4.38 4.95 -0.56
N PHE A 207 -3.66 5.82 0.13
CA PHE A 207 -4.08 6.37 1.41
C PHE A 207 -4.17 7.89 1.30
N SER A 208 -5.21 8.49 1.88
CA SER A 208 -5.18 9.89 2.26
C SER A 208 -4.08 10.14 3.30
N ASN A 209 -3.67 11.40 3.45
CA ASN A 209 -2.69 11.78 4.46
C ASN A 209 -3.11 11.36 5.88
N SER A 210 -4.38 11.62 6.22
CA SER A 210 -5.03 11.26 7.48
C SER A 210 -5.01 9.75 7.72
N ALA A 211 -5.44 8.96 6.73
CA ALA A 211 -5.45 7.51 6.85
C ALA A 211 -4.04 6.95 7.00
N TRP A 212 -3.09 7.44 6.20
CA TRP A 212 -1.69 7.00 6.29
C TRP A 212 -1.09 7.25 7.67
N ARG A 213 -1.37 8.40 8.30
CA ARG A 213 -0.89 8.69 9.66
C ARG A 213 -1.31 7.59 10.64
N CYS A 214 -2.57 7.17 10.60
CA CYS A 214 -3.06 6.05 11.41
C CYS A 214 -2.42 4.71 11.02
N VAL A 215 -2.40 4.38 9.72
CA VAL A 215 -1.86 3.11 9.20
C VAL A 215 -0.38 2.95 9.58
N TRP A 216 0.40 4.02 9.52
CA TRP A 216 1.81 3.99 9.87
C TRP A 216 2.06 3.53 11.31
N PHE A 217 1.22 3.96 12.26
CA PHE A 217 1.30 3.50 13.66
C PHE A 217 0.79 2.07 13.84
N MET A 218 -0.06 1.58 12.93
CA MET A 218 -0.52 0.18 12.92
C MET A 218 0.55 -0.79 12.40
N ILE A 219 1.42 -0.35 11.49
CA ILE A 219 2.53 -1.18 10.99
C ILE A 219 3.54 -1.43 12.13
N GLN A 220 3.74 -2.71 12.45
CA GLN A 220 4.70 -3.15 13.45
C GLN A 220 6.11 -3.22 12.83
N ASN A 221 7.14 -2.87 13.61
CA ASN A 221 8.53 -2.76 13.10
C ASN A 221 9.11 -4.07 12.54
N ASP A 222 8.61 -5.20 13.04
CA ASP A 222 8.96 -6.57 12.68
C ASP A 222 7.96 -7.22 11.71
N LEU A 223 6.89 -6.50 11.32
CA LEU A 223 5.93 -6.95 10.32
C LEU A 223 6.39 -6.51 8.94
N ILE A 224 6.95 -7.44 8.17
CA ILE A 224 7.55 -7.14 6.87
C ILE A 224 6.58 -7.44 5.71
N HIS A 225 5.75 -8.48 5.78
CA HIS A 225 4.81 -8.80 4.68
C HIS A 225 3.44 -8.12 4.81
N ALA A 226 3.11 -7.63 6.01
CA ALA A 226 1.85 -6.96 6.36
C ALA A 226 0.57 -7.76 6.09
N TRP A 227 0.66 -9.09 6.01
CA TRP A 227 -0.54 -9.93 5.89
C TRP A 227 -1.44 -9.75 7.11
N GLY A 228 -2.72 -9.47 6.86
CA GLY A 228 -3.72 -9.14 7.88
C GLY A 228 -3.82 -7.67 8.24
N LEU A 229 -2.87 -6.82 7.81
CA LEU A 229 -2.99 -5.37 7.96
C LEU A 229 -4.21 -4.85 7.19
N ASP A 230 -4.41 -5.34 5.96
CA ASP A 230 -5.60 -5.12 5.11
C ASP A 230 -6.92 -5.32 5.85
N MET A 231 -7.01 -6.32 6.72
CA MET A 231 -8.20 -6.59 7.52
C MET A 231 -8.49 -5.53 8.57
N GLN A 232 -7.49 -4.71 8.94
CA GLN A 232 -7.59 -3.66 9.95
C GLN A 232 -7.46 -2.24 9.39
N LEU A 233 -7.11 -2.06 8.11
CA LEU A 233 -7.04 -0.74 7.46
C LEU A 233 -8.33 0.07 7.63
N GLY A 234 -9.48 -0.61 7.72
CA GLY A 234 -10.79 -0.05 8.03
C GLY A 234 -10.84 0.89 9.23
N TYR A 235 -10.01 0.67 10.25
CA TYR A 235 -9.96 1.51 11.44
C TYR A 235 -9.25 2.85 11.22
N CYS A 236 -8.51 2.98 10.11
CA CYS A 236 -7.79 4.20 9.76
C CYS A 236 -8.52 5.06 8.73
N ALA A 237 -9.64 4.61 8.17
CA ALA A 237 -10.52 5.48 7.40
C ALA A 237 -11.32 6.34 8.36
N GLN A 238 -11.20 7.66 8.26
CA GLN A 238 -12.06 8.58 9.01
C GLN A 238 -13.51 8.36 8.60
N GLY A 239 -14.44 8.35 9.56
CA GLY A 239 -15.85 8.11 9.30
C GLY A 239 -16.19 6.62 9.14
N ASP A 240 -17.18 6.32 8.31
CA ASP A 240 -17.69 4.97 8.10
C ASP A 240 -16.86 4.23 7.04
N ARG A 241 -16.10 3.20 7.45
CA ARG A 241 -15.27 2.41 6.51
C ARG A 241 -16.05 1.81 5.34
N THR A 242 -17.35 1.57 5.50
CA THR A 242 -18.17 1.00 4.42
C THR A 242 -18.44 2.00 3.30
N LYS A 243 -18.19 3.30 3.55
CA LYS A 243 -18.35 4.42 2.63
C LYS A 243 -17.01 5.03 2.21
N ASN A 244 -16.04 5.08 3.12
CA ASN A 244 -14.79 5.81 2.88
C ASN A 244 -13.65 4.90 2.44
N ILE A 245 -13.91 3.60 2.25
CA ILE A 245 -12.99 2.65 1.63
C ILE A 245 -13.62 2.06 0.37
N GLY A 246 -12.88 2.03 -0.74
CA GLY A 246 -13.41 1.55 -2.00
C GLY A 246 -12.39 1.23 -3.09
N VAL A 247 -12.90 0.55 -4.10
CA VAL A 247 -12.17 0.13 -5.30
C VAL A 247 -12.67 0.96 -6.47
N VAL A 248 -11.75 1.63 -7.17
CA VAL A 248 -12.08 2.52 -8.29
C VAL A 248 -12.10 1.72 -9.58
N ASP A 249 -13.29 1.51 -10.13
CA ASP A 249 -13.52 0.67 -11.32
C ASP A 249 -13.22 1.37 -12.64
N ALA A 250 -13.42 2.69 -12.67
CA ALA A 250 -13.18 3.51 -13.85
C ALA A 250 -11.68 3.59 -14.20
N GLU A 251 -10.81 3.42 -13.21
CA GLU A 251 -9.36 3.52 -13.32
C GLU A 251 -8.74 2.22 -12.79
N TYR A 252 -8.36 1.33 -13.71
CA TYR A 252 -8.03 -0.05 -13.39
C TYR A 252 -6.66 -0.45 -13.93
N ILE A 253 -6.09 -1.48 -13.30
CA ILE A 253 -4.75 -2.00 -13.58
C ILE A 253 -4.80 -3.51 -13.85
N VAL A 254 -3.66 -4.05 -14.27
CA VAL A 254 -3.43 -5.49 -14.42
C VAL A 254 -2.43 -5.94 -13.36
N HIS A 255 -2.76 -6.95 -12.56
CA HIS A 255 -1.79 -7.58 -11.64
C HIS A 255 -1.22 -8.84 -12.28
N TYR A 256 0.07 -8.83 -12.60
CA TYR A 256 0.71 -9.93 -13.35
C TYR A 256 1.04 -11.15 -12.48
N GLY A 257 1.13 -11.02 -11.15
CA GLY A 257 1.42 -12.13 -10.25
C GLY A 257 2.86 -12.64 -10.37
N LEU A 258 3.79 -11.75 -10.71
CA LEU A 258 5.18 -12.15 -10.96
C LEU A 258 5.86 -12.46 -9.62
N PRO A 259 6.55 -13.61 -9.48
CA PRO A 259 7.32 -13.91 -8.27
C PRO A 259 8.60 -13.07 -8.24
N THR A 260 8.69 -12.17 -7.28
CA THR A 260 9.78 -11.16 -7.22
C THR A 260 10.66 -11.32 -5.98
N LEU A 261 10.08 -11.76 -4.85
CA LEU A 261 10.76 -12.12 -3.62
C LEU A 261 10.93 -13.65 -3.49
N GLY A 262 12.15 -14.10 -3.17
CA GLY A 262 12.46 -15.51 -2.95
C GLY A 262 12.70 -16.33 -4.23
N GLU A 263 13.02 -15.70 -5.38
CA GLU A 263 13.60 -16.49 -6.47
C GLU A 263 15.03 -16.89 -6.10
N PRO A 264 15.42 -18.17 -6.23
CA PRO A 264 16.82 -18.55 -6.12
C PRO A 264 17.62 -17.73 -7.13
N GLU A 265 18.73 -17.13 -6.71
CA GLU A 265 19.74 -16.68 -7.67
C GLU A 265 20.12 -17.90 -8.50
N LYS A 266 19.72 -17.92 -9.77
CA LYS A 266 20.35 -18.82 -10.72
C LYS A 266 21.82 -18.43 -10.70
N LYS A 267 22.68 -19.26 -10.09
CA LYS A 267 24.13 -19.14 -10.21
C LYS A 267 24.42 -18.90 -11.68
N LYS A 268 24.86 -17.68 -12.02
CA LYS A 268 25.34 -17.38 -13.37
C LYS A 268 26.52 -18.32 -13.59
N ASN A 269 26.34 -19.35 -14.40
CA ASN A 269 27.47 -20.04 -14.98
C ASN A 269 28.17 -19.01 -15.85
N LEU A 270 29.28 -18.47 -15.36
CA LEU A 270 30.25 -17.74 -16.16
C LEU A 270 30.84 -18.73 -17.17
N THR A 271 30.25 -18.81 -18.35
CA THR A 271 30.90 -19.41 -19.52
C THR A 271 31.65 -18.31 -20.25
N VAL A 272 32.95 -18.24 -19.99
CA VAL A 272 33.94 -17.65 -20.89
C VAL A 272 34.24 -18.69 -21.96
N GLY A 273 34.23 -18.29 -23.23
CA GLY A 273 34.67 -19.13 -24.36
C GLY A 273 33.51 -19.83 -25.06
N GLY A 274 33.30 -19.44 -26.32
CA GLY A 274 32.20 -19.92 -27.15
C GLY A 274 32.37 -21.35 -27.65
N GLU A 275 31.24 -22.02 -27.86
CA GLU A 275 30.91 -22.81 -29.05
C GLU A 275 29.46 -23.30 -28.94
N ASN A 276 28.70 -23.23 -30.04
CA ASN A 276 27.34 -23.76 -30.14
C ASN A 276 27.41 -25.27 -30.39
N ILE A 277 26.71 -26.08 -29.58
CA ILE A 277 26.35 -27.46 -29.96
C ILE A 277 24.87 -27.67 -29.70
N THR A 278 24.16 -27.94 -30.79
CA THR A 278 22.76 -28.39 -30.84
C THR A 278 22.59 -29.83 -30.37
N SER A 279 21.44 -30.07 -29.72
CA SER A 279 20.62 -31.29 -29.72
C SER A 279 20.69 -32.27 -28.53
N LEU A 280 19.47 -32.48 -28.00
CA LEU A 280 18.87 -33.72 -27.49
C LEU A 280 19.45 -34.43 -26.25
N GLY A 281 18.66 -34.35 -25.18
CA GLY A 281 18.31 -35.54 -24.38
C GLY A 281 19.10 -35.74 -23.09
N LYS A 282 18.57 -35.22 -21.99
CA LYS A 282 18.18 -35.99 -20.79
C LYS A 282 17.74 -34.99 -19.71
N GLN A 283 16.48 -35.14 -19.28
CA GLN A 283 16.02 -34.57 -18.02
C GLN A 283 16.95 -35.09 -16.92
N ALA A 284 17.80 -34.21 -16.39
CA ALA A 284 18.50 -34.49 -15.16
C ALA A 284 17.46 -34.56 -14.02
N PRO A 285 17.53 -35.56 -13.12
CA PRO A 285 16.52 -35.77 -12.10
C PRO A 285 16.47 -34.54 -11.19
N SER A 286 15.25 -34.02 -11.00
CA SER A 286 14.97 -32.96 -10.04
C SER A 286 15.51 -33.36 -8.68
N GLN A 287 16.51 -32.63 -8.20
CA GLN A 287 16.99 -32.69 -6.82
C GLN A 287 15.78 -32.61 -5.87
N PRO A 288 15.56 -33.60 -4.97
CA PRO A 288 14.37 -33.64 -4.12
C PRO A 288 14.29 -32.53 -3.05
N ASN A 289 15.34 -31.69 -2.92
CA ASN A 289 15.51 -30.76 -1.81
C ASN A 289 15.84 -29.32 -2.23
N ALA A 290 15.42 -28.88 -3.42
CA ALA A 290 15.46 -27.44 -3.71
C ALA A 290 14.42 -26.73 -2.82
N LEU A 291 14.89 -26.07 -1.76
CA LEU A 291 14.07 -25.20 -0.91
C LEU A 291 13.27 -24.24 -1.81
N ASN A 292 11.95 -24.44 -1.85
CA ASN A 292 11.07 -23.52 -2.53
C ASN A 292 10.90 -22.28 -1.65
N PHE A 293 11.82 -21.33 -1.80
CA PHE A 293 11.85 -20.08 -1.05
C PHE A 293 10.50 -19.34 -1.11
N ARG A 294 9.69 -19.48 -2.17
CA ARG A 294 8.33 -18.92 -2.24
C ARG A 294 7.38 -19.54 -1.22
N VAL A 295 7.50 -20.84 -0.98
CA VAL A 295 6.74 -21.54 0.07
C VAL A 295 7.18 -21.03 1.45
N GLU A 296 8.48 -20.82 1.66
CA GLU A 296 8.97 -20.30 2.93
C GLU A 296 8.55 -18.86 3.17
N VAL A 297 8.59 -17.99 2.15
CA VAL A 297 8.04 -16.63 2.21
C VAL A 297 6.56 -16.67 2.60
N ARG A 298 5.75 -17.49 1.93
CA ARG A 298 4.32 -17.64 2.29
C ARG A 298 4.13 -18.14 3.71
N ARG A 299 4.91 -19.13 4.15
CA ARG A 299 4.86 -19.67 5.52
C ARG A 299 5.20 -18.59 6.54
N GLN A 300 6.23 -17.79 6.27
CA GLN A 300 6.65 -16.68 7.10
C GLN A 300 5.55 -15.60 7.15
N SER A 301 4.95 -15.23 6.02
CA SER A 301 3.81 -14.29 5.99
C SER A 301 2.63 -14.77 6.83
N TYR A 302 2.31 -16.07 6.81
CA TYR A 302 1.28 -16.64 7.66
C TYR A 302 1.65 -16.61 9.16
N ASN A 303 2.92 -16.80 9.50
CA ASN A 303 3.37 -16.69 10.89
C ASN A 303 3.29 -15.25 11.40
N GLU A 304 3.75 -14.29 10.60
CA GLU A 304 3.64 -12.84 10.86
C GLU A 304 2.18 -12.43 11.06
N TYR A 305 1.28 -12.89 10.19
CA TYR A 305 -0.16 -12.66 10.32
C TYR A 305 -0.73 -13.12 11.67
N LYS A 306 -0.34 -14.31 12.14
CA LYS A 306 -0.78 -14.83 13.45
C LYS A 306 -0.27 -13.97 14.60
N ILE A 307 0.98 -13.50 14.51
CA ILE A 307 1.57 -12.59 15.50
C ILE A 307 0.83 -11.25 15.50
N PHE A 308 0.60 -10.67 14.33
CA PHE A 308 -0.15 -9.42 14.17
C PHE A 308 -1.54 -9.52 14.81
N LYS A 309 -2.30 -10.59 14.49
CA LYS A 309 -3.62 -10.84 15.09
C LYS A 309 -3.58 -10.93 16.61
N ARG A 310 -2.58 -11.62 17.17
CA ARG A 310 -2.43 -11.75 18.63
C ARG A 310 -2.16 -10.41 19.28
N ARG A 311 -1.24 -9.61 18.72
CA ARG A 311 -0.89 -8.29 19.21
C ARG A 311 -2.04 -7.30 19.09
N TRP A 312 -2.79 -7.35 17.98
CA TRP A 312 -4.00 -6.55 17.83
C TRP A 312 -5.01 -6.87 18.93
N LYS A 313 -5.32 -8.15 19.15
CA LYS A 313 -6.23 -8.59 20.21
C LYS A 313 -5.75 -8.14 21.59
N GLN A 314 -4.46 -8.29 21.88
CA GLN A 314 -3.86 -7.85 23.14
C GLN A 314 -3.98 -6.33 23.32
N ALA A 315 -3.67 -5.53 22.29
CA ALA A 315 -3.78 -4.07 22.36
C ALA A 315 -5.22 -3.61 22.62
N VAL A 316 -6.20 -4.28 22.00
CA VAL A 316 -7.63 -4.06 22.25
C VAL A 316 -8.03 -4.41 23.68
N GLU A 317 -7.52 -5.52 24.24
CA GLU A 317 -7.83 -5.96 25.61
C GLU A 317 -7.17 -5.06 26.67
N GLU A 318 -5.98 -4.53 26.39
CA GLU A 318 -5.22 -3.68 27.31
C GLU A 318 -5.67 -2.21 27.30
N ASP A 319 -6.19 -1.71 26.18
CA ASP A 319 -6.71 -0.35 26.09
C ASP A 319 -8.14 -0.24 26.64
N THR A 320 -8.22 -0.01 27.95
CA THR A 320 -9.51 0.15 28.66
C THR A 320 -10.35 1.34 28.20
N CYS A 321 -9.77 2.29 27.47
CA CYS A 321 -10.48 3.45 26.93
C CYS A 321 -10.94 3.23 25.48
N TRP A 322 -10.47 2.17 24.82
CA TRP A 322 -10.82 1.88 23.44
C TRP A 322 -12.22 1.28 23.35
N THR A 323 -13.02 1.84 22.45
CA THR A 323 -14.33 1.29 22.08
C THR A 323 -14.27 0.92 20.61
N ASP A 324 -14.60 -0.33 20.28
CA ASP A 324 -14.63 -0.77 18.89
C ASP A 324 -15.80 -0.10 18.14
N PRO A 325 -15.53 0.81 17.18
CA PRO A 325 -16.59 1.46 16.39
C PRO A 325 -17.32 0.50 15.45
N TYR A 326 -16.79 -0.72 15.27
CA TYR A 326 -17.34 -1.75 14.37
C TYR A 326 -17.73 -3.02 15.11
N ALA A 327 -17.92 -2.96 16.43
CA ALA A 327 -18.38 -4.10 17.22
C ALA A 327 -19.64 -4.69 16.58
N GLU A 328 -19.60 -5.97 16.21
CA GLU A 328 -20.80 -6.66 15.76
C GLU A 328 -21.80 -6.65 16.91
N SER A 329 -23.03 -6.20 16.65
CA SER A 329 -24.12 -6.34 17.61
C SER A 329 -24.20 -7.82 18.00
N LYS A 330 -23.97 -8.14 19.28
CA LYS A 330 -24.15 -9.50 19.79
C LYS A 330 -25.54 -9.98 19.34
N LYS A 331 -25.56 -10.96 18.44
CA LYS A 331 -26.81 -11.61 18.01
C LYS A 331 -27.38 -12.45 19.14
#